data_AF-A0A445CCF0-F1
#
_entry.id   AF-A0A445CCF0-F1
#
_cell.length_a   1.000
_cell.length_b   1.000
_cell.length_c   1.000
_cell.angle_alpha   90.00
_cell.angle_beta   90.00
_cell.angle_gamma   90.00
#
_symmetry.space_group_name_H-M   'P 1'
#
loop_
_entity.id
_entity.type
_entity.pdbx_description
1 polymer ?
#
loop_
_entity_poly.entity_id
_entity_poly.type
_entity_poly.pdbx_seq_one_letter_code
_entity_poly.pdbx_strand_id
1 'polypeptide(L)' 'MTRIKRGYIAQKRRTKIRLFTLSFRGAHSRLTRTISQRKIKALVSANRDRDRKKRGFCSLWIHRINAIIGKNKKIIR' A
#
# COMPACT_ATOMS: atom_id res chain seq x y z
N MET A 1 -1.59 -42.57 -21.27
CA MET A 1 -1.79 -41.29 -20.56
C MET A 1 -1.18 -40.15 -21.38
N THR A 2 -1.91 -39.05 -21.60
CA THR A 2 -1.47 -37.97 -22.51
C THR A 2 -0.83 -36.81 -21.74
N ARG A 3 0.38 -36.38 -22.13
CA ARG A 3 1.09 -35.27 -21.50
C ARG A 3 0.47 -33.91 -21.88
N ILE A 4 -0.21 -33.26 -20.95
CA ILE A 4 -0.76 -31.90 -21.14
C ILE A 4 0.27 -30.85 -20.75
N LYS A 5 0.56 -29.91 -21.68
CA LYS A 5 1.47 -28.78 -21.42
C LYS A 5 0.73 -27.65 -20.72
N ARG A 6 1.45 -26.88 -19.90
CA ARG A 6 0.90 -25.76 -19.12
C ARG A 6 0.46 -24.54 -19.96
N GLY A 7 0.89 -24.45 -21.22
CA GLY A 7 0.51 -23.39 -22.15
C GLY A 7 0.76 -21.96 -21.64
N TYR A 8 -0.06 -21.01 -22.09
CA TYR A 8 0.05 -19.58 -21.78
C TYR A 8 -0.48 -19.19 -20.38
N ILE A 9 -1.10 -20.11 -19.65
CA ILE A 9 -1.70 -19.86 -18.32
C ILE A 9 -0.65 -19.26 -17.36
N ALA A 10 0.59 -19.78 -17.44
CA ALA A 10 1.74 -19.30 -16.69
C ALA A 10 2.10 -17.84 -16.99
N GLN A 11 2.00 -17.44 -18.25
CA GLN A 11 2.34 -16.11 -18.75
C GLN A 11 1.23 -15.13 -18.38
N LYS A 12 -0.04 -15.50 -18.58
CA LYS A 12 -1.21 -14.70 -18.18
C LYS A 12 -1.21 -14.36 -16.68
N ARG A 13 -0.82 -15.31 -15.82
CA ARG A 13 -0.67 -15.04 -14.39
C ARG A 13 0.46 -14.03 -14.12
N ARG A 14 1.60 -14.16 -14.80
CA ARG A 14 2.76 -13.26 -14.64
C ARG A 14 2.46 -11.86 -15.14
N THR A 15 1.77 -11.70 -16.27
CA THR A 15 1.37 -10.38 -16.79
C THR A 15 0.41 -9.69 -15.83
N LYS A 16 -0.61 -10.39 -15.30
CA LYS A 16 -1.52 -9.83 -14.28
C LYS A 16 -0.79 -9.33 -13.04
N ILE A 17 0.19 -10.09 -12.54
CA ILE A 17 0.97 -9.68 -11.36
C ILE A 17 1.89 -8.50 -11.71
N ARG A 18 2.51 -8.49 -12.90
CA ARG A 18 3.39 -7.41 -13.35
C ARG A 18 2.63 -6.07 -13.49
N LEU A 19 1.38 -6.10 -13.96
CA LEU A 19 0.53 -4.91 -14.05
C LEU A 19 0.38 -4.20 -12.70
N PHE A 20 0.27 -4.94 -11.60
CA PHE A 20 0.19 -4.37 -10.25
C PHE A 20 1.48 -3.65 -9.81
N THR A 21 2.63 -4.07 -10.33
CA THR A 21 3.96 -3.59 -9.89
C THR A 21 4.65 -2.65 -10.88
N LEU A 22 3.95 -2.12 -11.90
CA LEU A 22 4.56 -1.33 -12.97
C LEU A 22 5.33 -0.11 -12.46
N SER A 23 4.76 0.59 -11.46
CA SER A 23 5.37 1.78 -10.85
C SER A 23 6.46 1.45 -9.82
N PHE A 24 6.79 0.18 -9.60
CA PHE A 24 7.77 -0.19 -8.58
C PHE A 24 9.19 0.06 -9.08
N ARG A 25 10.04 0.62 -8.21
CA ARG A 25 11.41 0.98 -8.54
C ARG A 25 12.31 -0.25 -8.76
N GLY A 26 13.14 -0.20 -9.80
CA GLY A 26 14.23 -1.15 -10.04
C GLY A 26 13.76 -2.60 -10.27
N ALA A 27 14.40 -3.56 -9.59
CA ALA A 27 14.12 -4.99 -9.75
C ALA A 27 12.68 -5.40 -9.38
N HIS A 28 11.98 -4.56 -8.60
CA HIS A 28 10.61 -4.83 -8.13
C HIS A 28 9.53 -4.75 -9.21
N SER A 29 9.82 -4.19 -10.39
CA SER A 29 8.91 -4.16 -11.56
C SER A 29 9.34 -5.11 -12.69
N ARG A 30 10.53 -5.72 -12.58
CA ARG A 30 11.16 -6.54 -13.62
C ARG A 30 11.23 -8.03 -13.26
N LEU A 31 11.73 -8.39 -12.07
CA LEU A 31 12.00 -9.79 -11.70
C LEU A 31 10.76 -10.46 -11.11
N THR A 32 10.30 -11.57 -11.70
CA THR A 32 9.02 -12.21 -11.31
C THR A 32 8.97 -12.71 -9.86
N ARG A 33 10.08 -13.22 -9.33
CA ARG A 33 10.20 -13.65 -7.93
C ARG A 33 10.09 -12.45 -6.98
N THR A 34 10.86 -11.41 -7.26
CA THR A 34 10.88 -10.17 -6.47
C THR A 34 9.54 -9.42 -6.52
N ILE A 35 8.90 -9.38 -7.69
CA ILE A 35 7.54 -8.85 -7.89
C ILE A 35 6.55 -9.56 -6.96
N SER A 36 6.60 -10.89 -6.89
CA SER A 36 5.68 -11.69 -6.07
C SER A 36 5.85 -11.39 -4.58
N GLN A 37 7.10 -11.32 -4.11
CA GLN A 37 7.42 -10.92 -2.73
C GLN A 37 6.95 -9.50 -2.42
N ARG A 38 7.21 -8.55 -3.33
CA ARG A 38 6.86 -7.14 -3.12
C ARG A 38 5.35 -6.94 -3.15
N LYS A 39 4.62 -7.65 -4.00
CA LYS A 39 3.16 -7.64 -4.04
C LYS A 39 2.57 -8.04 -2.68
N ILE A 40 3.05 -9.14 -2.09
CA ILE A 40 2.55 -9.60 -0.78
C ILE A 40 2.81 -8.53 0.29
N LYS A 41 4.03 -7.97 0.34
CA LYS A 41 4.39 -6.90 1.28
C LYS A 41 3.50 -5.66 1.11
N ALA A 42 3.23 -5.25 -0.14
CA ALA A 42 2.37 -4.11 -0.43
C ALA A 42 0.93 -4.31 0.05
N LEU A 43 0.36 -5.50 -0.16
CA LEU A 43 -0.99 -5.83 0.30
C LEU A 43 -1.10 -5.85 1.84
N VAL A 44 -0.08 -6.38 2.51
CA VAL A 44 -0.02 -6.37 3.99
C VAL A 44 0.05 -4.94 4.53
N SER A 45 0.92 -4.10 3.95
CA SER A 45 1.00 -2.68 4.34
C SER A 45 -0.32 -1.95 4.08
N ALA A 46 -0.93 -2.14 2.91
CA ALA A 46 -2.20 -1.51 2.58
C ALA A 46 -3.31 -1.86 3.61
N ASN A 47 -3.37 -3.12 4.04
CA ASN A 47 -4.32 -3.53 5.07
C ASN A 47 -4.04 -2.84 6.41
N ARG A 48 -2.78 -2.82 6.86
CA ARG A 48 -2.39 -2.16 8.10
C ARG A 48 -2.65 -0.65 8.08
N ASP A 49 -2.38 -0.01 6.95
CA ASP A 49 -2.47 1.45 6.84
C ASP A 49 -3.92 1.94 6.75
N ARG A 50 -4.88 1.09 6.33
CA ARG A 50 -6.32 1.40 6.42
C ARG A 50 -6.76 1.74 7.85
N ASP A 51 -6.29 0.97 8.83
CA ASP A 51 -6.64 1.21 10.24
C ASP A 51 -5.84 2.37 10.84
N ARG A 52 -4.56 2.50 10.46
CA ARG A 52 -3.72 3.64 10.87
C ARG A 52 -4.25 4.97 10.35
N LYS A 53 -4.80 5.01 9.13
CA LYS A 53 -5.38 6.22 8.53
C LYS A 53 -6.52 6.80 9.39
N LYS A 54 -7.36 5.95 9.98
CA LYS A 54 -8.43 6.38 10.90
C LYS A 54 -7.85 7.08 12.14
N ARG A 55 -6.80 6.50 12.73
CA ARG A 55 -6.11 7.08 13.91
C ARG A 55 -5.37 8.36 13.57
N GLY A 56 -4.72 8.41 12.40
CA GLY A 56 -3.99 9.58 11.92
C GLY A 56 -4.89 10.80 11.76
N PHE A 57 -6.10 10.63 11.19
CA PHE A 57 -7.07 11.72 11.11
C PHE A 57 -7.59 12.16 12.47
N CYS A 58 -7.91 11.21 13.36
CA CYS A 58 -8.33 11.54 14.72
C CYS A 58 -7.27 12.38 15.45
N SER A 59 -6.00 11.97 15.38
CA SER A 59 -4.88 12.72 15.94
C SER A 59 -4.73 14.12 15.34
N LEU A 60 -4.88 14.25 14.01
CA LEU A 60 -4.85 15.54 13.33
C LEU A 60 -5.98 16.46 13.79
N TRP A 61 -7.19 15.94 13.97
CA TRP A 61 -8.33 16.72 14.45
C TRP A 61 -8.12 17.20 15.88
N ILE A 62 -7.67 16.33 16.77
CA ILE A 62 -7.33 16.70 18.15
C ILE A 62 -6.27 17.80 18.15
N HIS A 63 -5.21 17.67 17.33
CA HIS A 63 -4.17 18.68 17.23
C HIS A 63 -4.70 20.03 16.73
N ARG A 64 -5.57 20.03 15.71
CA ARG A 64 -6.20 21.24 15.17
C ARG A 64 -7.10 21.94 16.20
N ILE A 65 -7.92 21.18 16.93
CA ILE A 65 -8.78 21.70 17.98
C ILE A 65 -7.93 22.31 19.10
N ASN A 66 -6.92 21.59 19.57
CA ASN A 66 -6.02 22.06 20.63
C ASN A 66 -5.25 23.32 20.20
N ALA A 67 -4.85 23.44 18.93
CA ALA A 67 -4.21 24.64 18.42
C ALA A 67 -5.13 25.87 18.46
N ILE A 68 -6.43 25.71 18.15
CA ILE A 68 -7.43 26.79 18.24
C ILE A 68 -7.65 27.21 19.69
N ILE A 69 -7.85 26.24 20.59
CA ILE A 69 -8.03 26.50 22.03
C ILE A 69 -6.80 27.22 22.62
N GLY A 70 -5.60 26.77 22.23
CA GLY A 70 -4.34 27.39 22.65
C GLY A 70 -4.17 28.84 22.16
N LYS A 71 -4.64 29.17 20.95
CA LYS A 71 -4.66 30.56 20.46
C LYS A 71 -5.61 31.43 21.28
N ASN A 72 -6.83 30.97 21.55
CA ASN A 72 -7.82 31.76 22.31
C ASN A 72 -7.35 32.06 23.75
N LYS A 73 -6.69 31.10 24.41
CA LYS A 73 -6.11 31.31 25.74
C LYS A 73 -5.02 32.37 25.79
N LYS A 74 -4.34 32.64 24.67
CA LYS A 74 -3.35 33.72 24.54
C LYS A 74 -3.97 35.09 24.24
N ILE A 75 -5.23 35.14 23.81
CA ILE A 75 -5.96 36.39 23.52
C ILE A 75 -6.69 36.89 24.78
N ILE A 76 -7.16 35.97 25.62
CA ILE A 76 -7.90 36.26 26.86
C ILE A 76 -6.95 36.58 28.04
N ARG A 77 -5.66 36.26 27.92
CA ARG A 77 -4.59 36.66 28.84
C ARG A 77 -3.87 37.88 28.30
#